data_AF-A0A6G3D8Y8-F1
#
_entry.id   AF-A0A6G3D8Y8-F1
#
_cell.length_a   1.000
_cell.length_b   1.000
_cell.length_c   1.000
_cell.angle_alpha   90.00
_cell.angle_beta   90.00
_cell.angle_gamma   90.00
#
_symmetry.space_group_name_H-M   'P 1'
#
loop_
_entity.id
_entity.type
_entity.pdbx_description
1 polymer ?
#
loop_
_entity_poly.entity_id
_entity_poly.type
_entity_poly.pdbx_seq_one_letter_code
_entity_poly.pdbx_strand_id
1 'polypeptide(L)'
;ARLALLGLEKPRLDALAADLPTPALAVETDVTDPAALVAAAAETRRRLGRPSVVVANAGVAHGGPFAGSDPAEWRRVVDVN
;
A
#
# COMPACT_ATOMS: atom_id res chain seq x y z
N ALA A 1 -13.74 -3.38 13.28
CA ALA A 1 -12.33 -2.95 13.29
C ALA A 1 -12.25 -1.54 12.73
N ARG A 2 -11.14 -0.80 12.97
CA ARG A 2 -10.86 0.48 12.30
C ARG A 2 -9.79 0.22 11.26
N LEU A 3 -10.01 0.65 10.02
CA LEU A 3 -9.14 0.29 8.90
C LEU A 3 -8.41 1.53 8.38
N ALA A 4 -7.12 1.36 8.07
CA ALA A 4 -6.37 2.26 7.21
C ALA A 4 -6.00 1.49 5.94
N LEU A 5 -6.35 2.03 4.77
CA LEU A 5 -6.05 1.49 3.46
C LEU A 5 -4.92 2.32 2.86
N LEU A 6 -3.77 1.68 2.59
CA LEU A 6 -2.60 2.31 2.01
C LEU A 6 -2.37 1.76 0.61
N GLY A 7 -2.03 2.62 -0.35
CA GLY A 7 -1.73 2.22 -1.73
C GLY A 7 -1.54 3.40 -2.68
N LEU A 8 -1.12 3.11 -3.91
CA LEU A 8 -0.73 4.12 -4.90
C LEU A 8 -1.91 4.87 -5.56
N GLU A 9 -3.12 4.31 -5.52
CA GLU A 9 -4.24 4.82 -6.33
C GLU A 9 -5.31 5.45 -5.43
N LYS A 10 -5.10 6.71 -5.03
CA LYS A 10 -6.01 7.40 -4.08
C LYS A 10 -7.50 7.31 -4.43
N PRO A 11 -7.95 7.52 -5.68
CA PRO A 11 -9.37 7.40 -6.02
C PRO A 11 -9.94 6.00 -5.78
N ARG A 12 -9.16 4.94 -6.02
CA ARG A 12 -9.60 3.55 -5.77
C ARG A 12 -9.67 3.24 -4.29
N LEU A 13 -8.72 3.75 -3.50
CA LEU A 13 -8.76 3.62 -2.04
C LEU A 13 -9.98 4.33 -1.45
N ASP A 14 -10.33 5.51 -1.96
CA ASP A 14 -11.51 6.26 -1.52
C ASP A 14 -12.81 5.53 -1.87
N ALA A 15 -12.91 4.99 -3.10
CA ALA A 15 -14.05 4.17 -3.49
C ALA A 15 -14.19 2.93 -2.60
N LEU A 16 -13.09 2.20 -2.37
CA LEU A 16 -13.09 1.04 -1.47
C LEU A 16 -13.47 1.44 -0.03
N ALA A 17 -12.95 2.56 0.48
CA ALA A 17 -13.28 3.05 1.81
C ALA A 17 -14.78 3.37 1.96
N ALA A 18 -15.43 3.88 0.90
CA ALA A 18 -16.86 4.16 0.87
C ALA A 18 -17.72 2.88 0.83
N ASP A 19 -17.24 1.82 0.18
CA ASP A 19 -17.96 0.54 0.03
C ASP A 19 -17.85 -0.39 1.26
N LEU A 20 -16.93 -0.10 2.20
CA LEU A 20 -16.75 -0.91 3.39
C LEU A 20 -17.86 -0.67 4.44
N PRO A 21 -18.28 -1.70 5.19
CA PRO A 21 -19.33 -1.57 6.22
C PRO A 21 -18.88 -0.76 7.45
N THR A 22 -17.61 -0.36 7.52
CA THR A 22 -17.04 0.44 8.59
C THR A 22 -16.17 1.55 7.99
N PRO A 23 -16.16 2.76 8.58
CA PRO A 23 -15.30 3.84 8.10
C PRO A 23 -13.83 3.41 8.02
N ALA A 24 -13.22 3.68 6.88
CA ALA A 24 -11.80 3.42 6.62
C ALA A 24 -11.07 4.72 6.25
N LEU A 25 -9.84 4.86 6.72
CA LEU A 25 -8.93 5.93 6.34
C LEU A 25 -8.18 5.50 5.07
N ALA A 26 -8.37 6.19 3.96
CA ALA A 26 -7.58 5.99 2.76
C ALA A 26 -6.37 6.94 2.73
N VAL A 27 -5.16 6.38 2.67
CA VAL A 27 -3.90 7.13 2.60
C VAL A 27 -3.16 6.73 1.31
N GLU A 28 -2.92 7.68 0.43
CA GLU A 28 -2.07 7.43 -0.74
C GLU A 28 -0.64 7.20 -0.25
N THR A 29 -0.04 6.07 -0.64
CA THR A 29 1.27 5.67 -0.17
C THR A 29 1.93 4.76 -1.20
N ASP A 30 3.10 5.18 -1.67
CA ASP A 30 4.04 4.27 -2.31
C ASP A 30 4.77 3.47 -1.23
N VAL A 31 4.61 2.14 -1.25
CA VAL A 31 5.25 1.25 -0.27
C VAL A 31 6.76 1.13 -0.50
N THR A 32 7.26 1.54 -1.66
CA THR A 32 8.68 1.56 -1.97
C THR A 32 9.37 2.83 -1.45
N ASP A 33 8.62 3.84 -1.01
CA ASP A 33 9.14 5.08 -0.42
C ASP A 33 9.10 5.02 1.12
N PRO A 34 10.26 4.93 1.80
CA PRO A 34 10.32 4.91 3.26
C PRO A 34 9.74 6.17 3.92
N ALA A 35 9.88 7.34 3.30
CA ALA A 35 9.36 8.59 3.86
C ALA A 35 7.83 8.62 3.78
N ALA A 36 7.25 8.15 2.67
CA ALA A 36 5.81 7.99 2.52
C ALA A 36 5.24 7.01 3.56
N LEU A 37 5.90 5.87 3.80
CA LEU A 37 5.50 4.91 4.83
C LEU A 37 5.52 5.51 6.24
N VAL A 38 6.56 6.28 6.58
CA VAL A 38 6.65 6.97 7.88
C VAL A 38 5.49 7.97 8.04
N ALA A 39 5.20 8.75 6.99
CA ALA A 39 4.09 9.70 6.99
C ALA A 39 2.73 9.00 7.14
N ALA A 40 2.50 7.91 6.40
CA ALA A 40 1.28 7.13 6.46
C ALA A 40 1.08 6.47 7.84
N ALA A 41 2.15 5.97 8.46
CA ALA A 41 2.12 5.44 9.81
C ALA A 41 1.85 6.52 10.87
N ALA A 42 2.34 7.75 10.68
CA ALA A 42 2.04 8.88 11.54
C ALA A 42 0.58 9.32 11.40
N GLU A 43 0.06 9.43 10.17
CA GLU A 43 -1.36 9.72 9.90
C GLU A 43 -2.27 8.67 10.54
N THR A 44 -1.99 7.39 10.30
CA THR A 44 -2.78 6.28 10.84
C THR A 44 -2.81 6.33 12.36
N ARG A 45 -1.66 6.56 13.01
CA ARG A 45 -1.59 6.70 14.47
C ARG A 45 -2.37 7.89 14.98
N ARG A 46 -2.29 9.04 14.31
CA ARG A 46 -2.99 10.26 14.70
C ARG A 46 -4.52 10.11 14.59
N ARG A 47 -5.00 9.43 13.54
CA ARG A 47 -6.44 9.30 13.25
C ARG A 47 -7.07 8.10 13.92
N LEU A 48 -6.38 6.96 13.91
CA LEU A 48 -6.90 5.65 14.30
C LEU A 48 -6.27 5.07 15.58
N GLY A 49 -5.20 5.66 16.09
CA GLY A 49 -4.42 5.10 17.20
C GLY A 49 -3.41 4.06 16.72
N ARG A 50 -2.77 3.36 17.68
CA ARG A 50 -1.73 2.37 17.37
C ARG A 50 -2.32 1.17 16.60
N PRO A 51 -1.77 0.78 15.44
CA PRO A 51 -2.19 -0.43 14.75
C PRO A 51 -1.96 -1.68 15.61
N SER A 52 -2.97 -2.54 15.69
CA SER A 52 -2.85 -3.87 16.31
C SER A 52 -2.37 -4.94 15.33
N VAL A 53 -2.62 -4.73 14.04
CA VAL A 53 -2.26 -5.62 12.93
C VAL A 53 -1.84 -4.75 11.74
N VAL A 54 -0.83 -5.21 11.00
CA VAL A 54 -0.41 -4.64 9.72
C VAL A 54 -0.38 -5.78 8.72
N VAL A 55 -0.94 -5.56 7.52
CA VAL A 55 -0.91 -6.51 6.41
C VAL A 55 -0.11 -5.89 5.27
N ALA A 56 1.15 -6.29 5.12
CA ALA A 56 1.98 -5.90 3.98
C ALA A 56 1.56 -6.73 2.75
N ASN A 57 0.52 -6.26 2.06
CA ASN A 57 -0.12 -6.98 0.95
C ASN A 57 0.20 -6.40 -0.43
N ALA A 58 0.68 -5.16 -0.51
CA ALA A 58 1.02 -4.55 -1.80
C ALA A 58 1.97 -5.46 -2.56
N GLY A 59 1.68 -5.69 -3.84
CA GLY A 59 2.43 -6.67 -4.62
C GLY A 59 2.21 -6.48 -6.10
N VAL A 60 3.26 -6.74 -6.86
CA VAL A 60 3.25 -6.70 -8.33
C VAL A 60 3.96 -7.92 -8.89
N ALA A 61 3.58 -8.29 -10.10
CA ALA A 61 4.16 -9.42 -10.80
C ALA A 61 4.53 -9.01 -12.23
N HIS A 62 5.61 -9.63 -12.73
CA HIS A 62 6.00 -9.60 -14.13
C HIS A 62 6.03 -11.03 -14.65
N GLY A 63 5.53 -11.26 -15.86
CA GLY A 63 5.39 -12.58 -16.45
C GLY A 63 6.36 -12.80 -17.62
N GLY A 64 6.95 -13.99 -17.70
CA GLY A 64 7.84 -14.38 -18.79
C GLY A 64 9.09 -15.13 -18.30
N PRO A 65 9.94 -15.62 -19.22
CA PRO A 65 11.21 -16.24 -18.85
C PRO A 65 12.16 -15.22 -18.20
N PHE A 66 12.70 -15.56 -17.04
CA PHE A 66 13.61 -14.69 -16.28
C PHE A 66 14.80 -14.16 -17.11
N ALA A 67 15.37 -15.01 -17.98
CA ALA A 67 16.52 -14.63 -18.81
C ALA A 67 16.24 -13.49 -19.81
N GLY A 68 14.96 -13.23 -20.12
CA GLY A 68 14.53 -12.16 -21.02
C GLY A 68 13.89 -10.97 -20.32
N SER A 69 13.80 -10.98 -18.98
CA SER A 69 13.14 -9.91 -18.22
C SER A 69 13.96 -8.62 -18.23
N ASP A 70 13.27 -7.48 -18.31
CA ASP A 70 13.90 -6.17 -18.11
C ASP A 70 14.37 -6.06 -16.64
N PRO A 71 15.67 -5.77 -16.38
CA PRO A 71 16.17 -5.53 -15.03
C PRO A 71 15.43 -4.45 -14.25
N ALA A 72 14.86 -3.44 -14.93
CA ALA A 72 14.07 -2.39 -14.29
C ALA A 72 12.72 -2.93 -13.79
N GLU A 73 12.04 -3.76 -14.59
CA GLU A 73 10.79 -4.42 -14.18
C GLU A 73 11.04 -5.41 -13.03
N TRP A 74 12.14 -6.16 -13.10
CA TRP A 74 12.52 -7.07 -12.01
C TRP A 74 12.81 -6.33 -10.71
N ARG A 75 13.55 -5.22 -10.78
CA ARG A 75 13.81 -4.37 -9.60
C ARG A 75 12.50 -3.86 -8.99
N ARG A 76 11.53 -3.45 -9.82
CA ARG A 76 10.22 -3.01 -9.33
C ARG A 76 9.47 -4.12 -8.57
N VAL A 77 9.56 -5.37 -9.03
CA VAL A 77 8.97 -6.51 -8.32
C VAL A 77 9.63 -6.70 -6.95
N VAL A 78 10.96 -6.59 -6.88
CA VAL A 78 11.71 -6.69 -5.62
C VAL A 78 11.42 -5.52 -4.67
N ASP A 79 11.30 -4.31 -5.18
CA ASP A 79 11.11 -3.12 -4.35
C ASP A 79 9.71 -3.07 -3.72
N VAL A 80 8.69 -3.65 -4.37
CA VAL A 80 7.29 -3.62 -3.91
C VAL A 80 6.92 -4.80 -3.00
N ASN A 81 7.44 -6.00 -3.26
CA ASN A 81 7.02 -7.27 -2.63
C ASN A 81 7.81 -7.60 -1.36
#